data_AF-A0A522W7V2-F1
#
_entry.id   AF-A0A522W7V2-F1
#
_cell.length_a   1.000
_cell.length_b   1.000
_cell.length_c   1.000
_cell.angle_alpha   90.00
_cell.angle_beta   90.00
_cell.angle_gamma   90.00
#
_symmetry.space_group_name_H-M   'P 1'
#
loop_
_entity.id
_entity.type
_entity.pdbx_description
1 polymer ?
#
loop_
_entity_poly.entity_id
_entity_poly.type
_entity_poly.pdbx_seq_one_letter_code
_entity_poly.pdbx_strand_id
1 'polypeptide(L)' 'MPGDRFELYDPPAFEQGTAVISRKDVRNDGTFPGARMGEVLIRKGDVGYVHSVGTYLNRFYVYGVEFI' A
#
# COMPACT_ATOMS: atom_id res chain seq x y z
N MET A 1 13.55 -16.79 -18.70
CA MET A 1 13.61 -16.57 -17.24
C MET A 1 12.95 -15.25 -16.95
N PRO A 2 11.83 -15.16 -16.21
CA PRO A 2 11.38 -13.86 -15.74
C PRO A 2 12.34 -13.47 -14.61
N GLY A 3 13.30 -12.60 -14.95
CA GLY A 3 14.27 -12.11 -13.98
C GLY A 3 13.55 -11.38 -12.85
N ASP A 4 14.04 -11.58 -11.62
CA ASP A 4 13.67 -10.81 -10.44
C ASP A 4 13.48 -9.33 -10.83
N ARG A 5 12.24 -8.86 -10.87
CA ARG A 5 11.95 -7.45 -11.16
C ARG A 5 12.36 -6.65 -9.93
N PHE A 6 13.53 -6.02 -10.01
CA PHE A 6 13.95 -4.99 -9.08
C PHE A 6 13.23 -3.70 -9.47
N GLU A 7 12.16 -3.37 -8.76
CA GLU A 7 11.33 -2.19 -9.06
C GLU A 7 12.10 -0.88 -8.89
N LEU A 8 13.19 -0.88 -8.11
CA LEU A 8 13.97 0.30 -7.80
C LEU A 8 14.89 0.81 -8.93
N TYR A 9 14.91 0.12 -10.08
CA TYR A 9 15.63 0.63 -11.26
C TYR A 9 14.84 1.70 -12.03
N ASP A 10 13.52 1.75 -11.81
CA ASP A 10 12.63 2.74 -12.39
C ASP A 10 12.15 3.74 -11.32
N PRO A 11 11.70 4.95 -11.69
CA PRO A 11 11.05 5.86 -10.75
C PRO A 11 9.81 5.23 -10.09
N PRO A 12 9.45 5.64 -8.86
CA PRO A 12 8.23 5.15 -8.22
C PRO A 12 6.99 5.51 -9.05
N ALA A 13 6.01 4.61 -9.09
CA ALA A 13 4.77 4.81 -9.84
C ALA A 13 3.89 5.95 -9.29
N PHE A 14 4.05 6.31 -8.02
CA PHE A 14 3.28 7.34 -7.33
C PHE A 14 4.20 8.21 -6.48
N GLU A 15 3.83 9.48 -6.35
CA GLU A 15 4.50 10.45 -5.49
C GLU A 15 3.66 10.77 -4.25
N GLN A 16 4.28 11.41 -3.26
CA GLN A 16 3.54 11.91 -2.09
C GLN A 16 2.42 12.87 -2.53
N GLY A 17 1.25 12.75 -1.91
CA GLY A 17 0.04 13.50 -2.26
C GLY A 17 -0.78 12.89 -3.39
N THR A 18 -0.30 11.84 -4.08
CA THR A 18 -1.06 11.18 -5.14
C THR A 18 -2.30 10.49 -4.56
N ALA A 19 -3.47 10.79 -5.12
CA ALA A 19 -4.70 10.07 -4.81
C ALA A 19 -4.67 8.67 -5.42
N VAL A 20 -4.95 7.65 -4.60
CA VAL A 20 -4.98 6.24 -5.00
C VAL A 20 -6.28 5.59 -4.53
N ILE A 21 -6.67 4.50 -5.19
CA ILE A 21 -7.89 3.76 -4.88
C ILE A 21 -7.56 2.35 -4.43
N SER A 22 -8.21 1.89 -3.35
CA SER A 22 -8.09 0.52 -2.91
C SER A 22 -8.73 -0.43 -3.92
N ARG A 23 -7.95 -1.41 -4.39
CA ARG A 23 -8.43 -2.41 -5.36
C ARG A 23 -9.14 -3.60 -4.70
N LYS A 24 -9.00 -3.78 -3.39
CA LYS A 24 -9.50 -4.93 -2.62
C LYS A 24 -9.87 -4.52 -1.20
N ASP A 25 -10.74 -5.27 -0.56
CA ASP A 25 -10.98 -5.09 0.87
C ASP A 25 -9.72 -5.47 1.65
N VAL A 26 -9.32 -4.60 2.59
CA VAL A 26 -8.24 -4.86 3.55
C VAL A 26 -8.88 -5.19 4.88
N ARG A 27 -8.50 -6.33 5.43
CA ARG A 27 -8.99 -6.82 6.72
C ARG A 27 -7.86 -6.86 7.73
N ASN A 28 -8.19 -6.57 8.98
CA ASN A 28 -7.23 -6.70 10.06
C ASN A 28 -6.81 -8.17 10.22
N ASP A 29 -5.51 -8.44 10.16
CA ASP A 29 -4.94 -9.77 10.41
C ASP A 29 -4.71 -10.06 11.91
N GLY A 30 -5.00 -9.09 12.77
CA GLY A 30 -4.79 -9.14 14.21
C GLY A 30 -3.69 -8.20 14.70
N THR A 31 -3.01 -7.48 13.80
CA THR A 31 -1.94 -6.54 14.15
C THR A 31 -2.41 -5.09 14.29
N PHE A 32 -3.56 -4.72 13.71
CA PHE A 32 -4.08 -3.35 13.81
C PHE A 32 -4.81 -3.13 15.15
N PRO A 33 -4.43 -2.12 15.95
CA PRO A 33 -5.04 -1.85 17.24
C PRO A 33 -6.47 -1.30 17.09
N GLY A 34 -7.35 -1.67 18.02
CA GLY A 34 -8.72 -1.15 18.08
C GLY A 34 -9.73 -1.78 17.12
N ALA A 35 -9.31 -2.70 16.24
CA ALA A 35 -10.19 -3.49 15.39
C ALA A 35 -10.05 -4.99 15.67
N ARG A 36 -11.10 -5.78 15.46
CA ARG A 36 -11.03 -7.24 15.62
C ARG A 36 -10.35 -7.90 14.44
N MET A 37 -9.77 -9.08 14.64
CA MET A 37 -9.27 -9.91 13.53
C MET A 37 -10.40 -10.19 12.53
N GLY A 38 -10.12 -10.03 11.24
CA GLY A 38 -11.06 -10.21 10.14
C GLY A 38 -12.00 -9.02 9.87
N GLU A 39 -11.97 -7.99 10.73
CA GLU A 39 -12.72 -6.75 10.53
C GLU A 39 -12.19 -5.98 9.32
N VAL A 40 -13.09 -5.43 8.50
CA VAL A 40 -12.72 -4.67 7.30
C VAL A 40 -12.26 -3.28 7.73
N LEU A 41 -10.99 -2.96 7.48
CA LEU A 41 -10.38 -1.65 7.76
C LEU A 41 -10.54 -0.70 6.59
N ILE A 42 -10.39 -1.21 5.36
CA ILE A 42 -10.49 -0.44 4.11
C ILE A 42 -11.34 -1.25 3.15
N ARG A 43 -12.34 -0.63 2.52
CA ARG A 43 -13.15 -1.26 1.49
C ARG A 43 -12.54 -1.05 0.12
N LYS A 44 -12.80 -2.01 -0.78
CA LYS A 44 -12.53 -1.81 -2.20
C LYS A 44 -13.28 -0.56 -2.68
N GLY A 45 -12.55 0.33 -3.34
CA GLY A 45 -13.08 1.60 -3.85
C GLY A 45 -12.77 2.80 -2.97
N ASP A 46 -12.33 2.59 -1.72
CA ASP A 46 -11.93 3.69 -0.86
C ASP A 46 -10.72 4.42 -1.44
N VAL A 47 -10.75 5.75 -1.34
CA VAL A 47 -9.70 6.63 -1.82
C VAL A 47 -8.81 7.00 -0.64
N GLY A 48 -7.51 7.01 -0.89
CA GLY A 48 -6.51 7.50 0.05
C GLY A 48 -5.44 8.30 -0.66
N TYR A 49 -4.56 8.90 0.13
CA TYR A 49 -3.43 9.69 -0.37
C TYR A 49 -2.12 9.07 0.06
N VAL A 50 -1.16 9.02 -0.86
CA VAL A 50 0.20 8.57 -0.55
C VAL A 50 0.86 9.58 0.38
N HIS A 51 1.18 9.19 1.61
CA HIS A 51 1.89 10.07 2.55
C HIS A 51 3.41 9.83 2.56
N SER A 52 3.88 8.68 2.07
CA SER A 52 5.31 8.35 2.04
C SER A 52 5.62 7.27 1.00
N VAL A 53 6.84 7.33 0.47
CA VAL A 53 7.40 6.34 -0.46
C VAL A 53 8.65 5.77 0.17
N GLY A 54 8.61 4.48 0.50
CA GLY A 54 9.73 3.72 1.05
C GLY A 54 10.14 2.57 0.14
N THR A 55 11.09 1.77 0.62
CA THR A 55 11.54 0.57 -0.10
C THR A 55 11.61 -0.64 0.84
N TYR A 56 11.44 -1.84 0.30
CA TYR A 56 11.60 -3.10 1.04
C TYR A 56 12.62 -4.01 0.34
N LEU A 57 13.56 -4.54 1.13
CA LEU A 57 14.66 -5.42 0.71
C LEU A 57 15.47 -4.90 -0.49
N ASN A 58 15.53 -3.57 -0.69
CA ASN A 58 16.13 -2.94 -1.87
C ASN A 58 15.60 -3.49 -3.21
N ARG A 59 14.33 -3.93 -3.24
CA ARG A 59 13.71 -4.56 -4.41
C ARG A 59 12.35 -3.98 -4.77
N PHE A 60 11.57 -3.56 -3.77
CA PHE A 60 10.19 -3.15 -3.95
C PHE A 60 9.97 -1.74 -3.45
N TYR A 61 9.13 -0.98 -4.15
CA TYR A 61 8.57 0.25 -3.59
C TYR A 61 7.45 -0.11 -2.61
N VAL A 62 7.41 0.59 -1.47
CA VAL A 62 6.34 0.46 -0.47
C VAL A 62 5.72 1.83 -0.26
N TYR A 63 4.41 1.92 -0.48
CA TYR A 63 3.66 3.17 -0.34
C TYR A 63 2.91 3.17 0.98
N GLY A 64 3.16 4.19 1.81
CA GLY A 64 2.29 4.49 2.94
C GLY A 64 1.11 5.33 2.45
N VAL A 65 -0.11 4.85 2.68
CA VAL A 65 -1.35 5.47 2.21
C VAL A 65 -2.28 5.69 3.38
N GLU A 66 -2.80 6.91 3.51
CA GLU A 66 -3.84 7.26 4.47
C GLU A 66 -5.19 7.30 3.75
N PHE A 67 -6.13 6.45 4.17
CA PHE A 67 -7.47 6.32 3.59
C PHE A 67 -8.49 7.18 4.33
N ILE A 68 -9.49 7.69 3.60
CA ILE A 68 -10.57 8.57 4.09
C ILE A 68 -11.75 7.74 4.60
#